data_AF-A0A661JSY9-F1
#
_entry.id   AF-A0A661JSY9-F1
#
_cell.length_a   1.000
_cell.length_b   1.000
_cell.length_c   1.000
_cell.angle_alpha   90.00
_cell.angle_beta   90.00
_cell.angle_gamma   90.00
#
_symmetry.space_group_name_H-M   'P 1'
#
loop_
_entity.id
_entity.type
_entity.pdbx_description
1 polymer ?
#
loop_
_entity_poly.entity_id
_entity_poly.type
_entity_poly.pdbx_seq_one_letter_code
_entity_poly.pdbx_strand_id
1 'polypeptide(L)'
;GKKMELQNLRPLNIGMLHAEAETSQNGKSLRVAISFGPQYGPITATQANEAIQTAKLNAYQVLILAGFSIEAEAQAFVQKASELVPGLSIHFANIAPDVLVGDLLKTTRASQIFTVFGQPDVSVERQKDGTYVVELRGVDIYDPLTGEVHSTRGEDVAAWFLDTDYDGMTFHICQAFFPGDPKAWDKLQRALKAQIDPEAFEQMRTTRSFPFKPGEHKRIAVKVIDFRGNEVMRVVELNEKEDKHYG
;
A
#
# COMPACT_ATOMS: atom_id res chain seq x y z
N GLY A 1 15.75 0.16 -4.75
CA GLY A 1 15.10 -0.47 -3.59
C GLY A 1 16.10 -1.36 -2.88
N LYS A 2 16.19 -1.23 -1.56
CA LYS A 2 16.95 -2.15 -0.71
C LYS A 2 16.18 -3.49 -0.61
N LYS A 3 16.87 -4.60 -0.32
CA LYS A 3 16.31 -5.96 -0.38
C LYS A 3 16.34 -6.63 0.99
N MET A 4 15.25 -7.29 1.39
CA MET A 4 15.26 -8.25 2.49
C MET A 4 15.65 -9.61 1.89
N GLU A 5 16.71 -10.22 2.40
CA GLU A 5 17.06 -11.58 2.02
C GLU A 5 16.55 -12.55 3.07
N LEU A 6 15.68 -13.47 2.65
CA LEU A 6 15.19 -14.55 3.48
C LEU A 6 16.09 -15.77 3.30
N GLN A 7 16.69 -16.21 4.40
CA GLN A 7 17.54 -17.39 4.50
C GLN A 7 16.76 -18.54 5.14
N ASN A 8 17.18 -19.78 4.87
CA ASN A 8 16.60 -20.99 5.48
C ASN A 8 15.08 -21.10 5.31
N LEU A 9 14.54 -20.59 4.19
CA LEU A 9 13.11 -20.63 3.90
C LEU A 9 12.62 -22.08 3.85
N ARG A 10 11.64 -22.40 4.70
CA ARG A 10 11.05 -23.74 4.77
C ARG A 10 9.53 -23.66 4.98
N PRO A 11 8.77 -24.64 4.47
CA PRO A 11 7.34 -24.74 4.74
C PRO A 11 7.06 -24.85 6.24
N LEU A 12 5.96 -24.23 6.66
CA LEU A 12 5.40 -24.29 8.00
C LEU A 12 3.90 -24.53 7.87
N ASN A 13 3.29 -25.19 8.85
CA ASN A 13 1.84 -25.33 8.87
C ASN A 13 1.33 -25.20 10.32
N ILE A 14 1.30 -23.96 10.80
CA ILE A 14 0.85 -23.63 12.16
C ILE A 14 -0.13 -22.46 12.05
N GLY A 15 -1.41 -22.72 12.34
CA GLY A 15 -2.46 -21.71 12.17
C GLY A 15 -2.47 -21.14 10.75
N MET A 16 -2.39 -19.81 10.63
CA MET A 16 -2.32 -19.11 9.35
C MET A 16 -0.89 -18.85 8.85
N LEU A 17 0.12 -19.52 9.42
CA LEU A 17 1.52 -19.42 8.99
C LEU A 17 1.90 -20.61 8.10
N HIS A 18 2.41 -20.29 6.92
CA HIS A 18 2.64 -21.22 5.81
C HIS A 18 4.13 -21.47 5.52
N ALA A 19 4.99 -20.56 5.95
CA ALA A 19 6.44 -20.71 5.87
C ALA A 19 7.13 -19.95 6.98
N GLU A 20 8.36 -20.34 7.26
CA GLU A 20 9.28 -19.58 8.10
C GLU A 20 10.65 -19.43 7.44
N ALA A 21 11.35 -18.39 7.83
CA ALA A 21 12.68 -18.05 7.35
C ALA A 21 13.43 -17.25 8.42
N GLU A 22 14.67 -16.90 8.10
CA GLU A 22 15.50 -16.00 8.88
C GLU A 22 15.93 -14.82 8.01
N THR A 23 16.01 -13.62 8.58
CA THR A 23 16.60 -12.46 7.91
C THR A 23 17.67 -11.85 8.79
N SER A 24 18.71 -11.27 8.18
CA SER A 24 19.69 -10.48 8.90
C SER A 24 19.30 -9.01 8.85
N GLN A 25 19.18 -8.37 10.01
CA GLN A 25 18.92 -6.95 10.14
C GLN A 25 19.85 -6.37 11.19
N ASN A 26 20.65 -5.36 10.82
CA ASN A 26 21.68 -4.77 11.69
C ASN A 26 22.60 -5.82 12.36
N GLY A 27 22.95 -6.88 11.63
CA GLY A 27 23.80 -7.98 12.11
C GLY A 27 23.13 -8.95 13.09
N LYS A 28 21.82 -8.80 13.36
CA LYS A 28 21.03 -9.74 14.16
C LYS A 28 20.20 -10.64 13.25
N SER A 29 20.15 -11.93 13.56
CA SER A 29 19.23 -12.85 12.92
C SER A 29 17.83 -12.69 13.52
N LEU A 30 16.84 -12.44 12.66
CA LEU A 30 15.43 -12.31 13.01
C LEU A 30 14.65 -13.47 12.38
N ARG A 31 13.80 -14.11 13.17
CA ARG A 31 12.84 -15.13 12.72
C ARG A 31 11.68 -14.46 12.01
N VAL A 32 11.41 -14.94 10.80
CA VAL A 32 10.36 -14.47 9.91
C VAL A 32 9.31 -15.55 9.77
N ALA A 33 8.04 -15.19 9.96
CA ALA A 33 6.90 -16.00 9.57
C ALA A 33 6.24 -15.42 8.32
N ILE A 34 5.68 -16.28 7.47
CA ILE A 34 5.00 -15.88 6.25
C ILE A 34 3.60 -16.49 6.24
N SER A 35 2.59 -15.65 6.01
CA SER A 35 1.22 -16.05 5.73
C SER A 35 0.88 -15.72 4.27
N PHE A 36 0.54 -16.73 3.47
CA PHE A 36 0.07 -16.53 2.11
C PHE A 36 -1.45 -16.32 2.09
N GLY A 37 -1.89 -15.28 1.40
CA GLY A 37 -3.29 -15.06 1.06
C GLY A 37 -3.79 -16.08 0.03
N PRO A 38 -5.12 -16.17 -0.16
CA PRO A 38 -5.70 -17.07 -1.14
C PRO A 38 -5.24 -16.73 -2.57
N GLN A 39 -5.13 -17.76 -3.42
CA GLN A 39 -4.75 -17.61 -4.82
C GLN A 39 -5.73 -16.73 -5.61
N TYR A 40 -7.02 -16.84 -5.29
CA TYR A 40 -8.12 -16.13 -5.96
C TYR A 40 -8.92 -15.32 -4.95
N GLY A 41 -8.25 -14.42 -4.22
CA GLY A 41 -8.92 -13.54 -3.28
C GLY A 41 -7.93 -12.65 -2.53
N PRO A 42 -8.45 -11.74 -1.71
CA PRO A 42 -7.62 -10.87 -0.89
C PRO A 42 -7.21 -11.52 0.43
N ILE A 43 -6.15 -11.01 1.04
CA ILE A 43 -5.89 -11.21 2.48
C ILE A 43 -6.98 -10.50 3.26
N THR A 44 -7.67 -11.23 4.14
CA THR A 44 -8.76 -10.71 4.97
C THR A 44 -8.29 -10.26 6.35
N ALA A 45 -9.11 -9.45 7.04
CA ALA A 45 -8.82 -9.03 8.41
C ALA A 45 -8.76 -10.22 9.39
N THR A 46 -9.59 -11.24 9.16
CA THR A 46 -9.60 -12.48 9.95
C THR A 46 -8.28 -13.24 9.79
N GLN A 47 -7.82 -13.43 8.53
CA GLN A 47 -6.54 -14.07 8.27
C GLN A 47 -5.38 -13.30 8.89
N ALA A 48 -5.37 -11.96 8.74
CA ALA A 48 -4.34 -11.11 9.32
C ALA A 48 -4.28 -11.24 10.85
N ASN A 49 -5.43 -11.19 11.53
CA ASN A 49 -5.51 -11.37 12.98
C ASN A 49 -4.96 -12.72 13.43
N GLU A 50 -5.41 -13.82 12.82
CA GLU A 50 -4.93 -15.16 13.16
C GLU A 50 -3.43 -15.33 12.94
N ALA A 51 -2.91 -14.80 11.83
CA ALA A 51 -1.48 -14.82 11.53
C ALA A 51 -0.67 -14.02 12.56
N ILE A 52 -1.14 -12.83 12.95
CA ILE A 52 -0.49 -11.98 13.97
C ILE A 52 -0.45 -12.69 15.33
N GLN A 53 -1.58 -13.25 15.77
CA GLN A 53 -1.64 -13.99 17.05
C GLN A 53 -0.69 -15.19 17.02
N THR A 54 -0.71 -15.97 15.94
CA THR A 54 0.13 -17.16 15.81
C THR A 54 1.62 -16.79 15.77
N ALA A 55 1.99 -15.75 15.02
CA ALA A 55 3.36 -15.28 14.93
C ALA A 55 3.89 -14.81 16.29
N LYS A 56 3.08 -14.05 17.03
CA LYS A 56 3.41 -13.57 18.38
C LYS A 56 3.60 -14.73 19.36
N LEU A 57 2.66 -15.67 19.38
CA LEU A 57 2.72 -16.84 20.28
C LEU A 57 3.96 -17.72 20.03
N ASN A 58 4.47 -17.75 18.80
CA ASN A 58 5.64 -18.52 18.42
C ASN A 58 6.95 -17.71 18.38
N ALA A 59 6.94 -16.49 18.94
CA ALA A 59 8.08 -15.60 19.07
C ALA A 59 8.80 -15.32 17.75
N TYR A 60 8.05 -15.11 16.66
CA TYR A 60 8.58 -14.49 15.45
C TYR A 60 8.78 -12.99 15.66
N GLN A 61 9.79 -12.41 15.02
CA GLN A 61 10.05 -10.97 15.07
C GLN A 61 9.50 -10.24 13.84
N VAL A 62 9.31 -10.97 12.74
CA VAL A 62 8.76 -10.42 11.50
C VAL A 62 7.64 -11.32 11.01
N LEU A 63 6.51 -10.73 10.63
CA LEU A 63 5.41 -11.39 9.93
C LEU A 63 5.22 -10.76 8.56
N ILE A 64 5.27 -11.57 7.51
CA ILE A 64 4.95 -11.16 6.14
C ILE A 64 3.60 -11.75 5.73
N LEU A 65 2.63 -10.88 5.47
CA LEU A 65 1.33 -11.20 4.89
C LEU A 65 1.45 -11.03 3.37
N ALA A 66 1.63 -12.13 2.65
CA ALA A 66 1.89 -12.13 1.21
C ALA A 66 0.64 -12.50 0.41
N GLY A 67 0.12 -11.63 -0.45
CA GLY A 67 -1.08 -11.90 -1.24
C GLY A 67 -1.12 -11.14 -2.56
N PHE A 68 -1.99 -11.58 -3.48
CA PHE A 68 -2.25 -10.88 -4.75
C PHE A 68 -3.11 -9.62 -4.58
N SER A 69 -3.88 -9.56 -3.49
CA SER A 69 -4.67 -8.40 -3.08
C SER A 69 -4.88 -8.44 -1.56
N ILE A 70 -5.27 -7.32 -0.97
CA ILE A 70 -5.45 -7.17 0.48
C ILE A 70 -6.72 -6.33 0.69
N GLU A 71 -7.61 -6.79 1.58
CA GLU A 71 -8.81 -6.03 1.92
C GLU A 71 -8.45 -4.75 2.69
N ALA A 72 -9.22 -3.69 2.46
CA ALA A 72 -9.05 -2.44 3.19
C ALA A 72 -9.17 -2.62 4.72
N GLU A 73 -10.07 -3.50 5.16
CA GLU A 73 -10.23 -3.82 6.59
C GLU A 73 -8.97 -4.50 7.15
N ALA A 74 -8.36 -5.41 6.39
CA ALA A 74 -7.10 -6.04 6.77
C ALA A 74 -5.96 -5.02 6.89
N GLN A 75 -5.88 -4.05 5.97
CA GLN A 75 -4.89 -2.97 6.03
C GLN A 75 -5.07 -2.10 7.28
N ALA A 76 -6.30 -1.69 7.57
CA ALA A 76 -6.63 -0.88 8.75
C ALA A 76 -6.39 -1.65 10.06
N PHE A 77 -6.68 -2.95 10.07
CA PHE A 77 -6.41 -3.83 11.20
C PHE A 77 -4.91 -3.94 11.48
N VAL A 78 -4.10 -4.25 10.45
CA VAL A 78 -2.65 -4.37 10.58
C VAL A 78 -2.01 -3.05 11.03
N GLN A 79 -2.50 -1.90 10.53
CA GLN A 79 -2.02 -0.61 10.99
C GLN A 79 -2.15 -0.46 12.50
N LYS A 80 -3.34 -0.72 13.05
CA LYS A 80 -3.58 -0.67 14.50
C LYS A 80 -2.75 -1.73 15.24
N ALA A 81 -2.61 -2.93 14.67
CA ALA A 81 -1.86 -4.01 15.29
C ALA A 81 -0.36 -3.70 15.39
N SER A 82 0.24 -3.05 14.38
CA SER A 82 1.66 -2.67 14.37
C SER A 82 2.02 -1.71 15.51
N GLU A 83 1.07 -0.91 16.00
CA GLU A 83 1.26 -0.02 17.16
C GLU A 83 1.07 -0.76 18.50
N LEU A 84 0.21 -1.78 18.53
CA LEU A 84 -0.23 -2.45 19.75
C LEU A 84 0.51 -3.77 20.05
N VAL A 85 1.21 -4.33 19.08
CA VAL A 85 1.93 -5.61 19.21
C VAL A 85 3.44 -5.37 19.26
N PRO A 86 4.01 -5.12 20.46
CA PRO A 86 5.44 -4.86 20.59
C PRO A 86 6.26 -6.10 20.19
N GLY A 87 7.37 -5.87 19.51
CA GLY A 87 8.35 -6.91 19.15
C GLY A 87 8.00 -7.74 17.91
N LEU A 88 6.90 -7.45 17.22
CA LEU A 88 6.53 -8.07 15.95
C LEU A 88 6.36 -7.00 14.86
N SER A 89 7.27 -6.97 13.89
CA SER A 89 7.12 -6.15 12.69
C SER A 89 6.21 -6.85 11.70
N ILE A 90 5.14 -6.19 11.26
CA ILE A 90 4.15 -6.76 10.34
C ILE A 90 4.24 -6.05 9.00
N HIS A 91 4.35 -6.82 7.93
CA HIS A 91 4.52 -6.32 6.57
C HIS A 91 3.53 -6.97 5.62
N PHE A 92 3.00 -6.19 4.70
CA PHE A 92 2.34 -6.73 3.51
C PHE A 92 3.38 -6.95 2.41
N ALA A 93 3.23 -8.04 1.66
CA ALA A 93 3.97 -8.27 0.43
C ALA A 93 2.98 -8.53 -0.71
N ASN A 94 3.02 -7.70 -1.75
CA ASN A 94 2.23 -7.96 -2.95
C ASN A 94 2.89 -9.08 -3.77
N ILE A 95 2.12 -10.08 -4.17
CA ILE A 95 2.57 -11.16 -5.06
C ILE A 95 2.30 -10.75 -6.49
N ALA A 96 3.34 -10.76 -7.33
CA ALA A 96 3.18 -10.51 -8.76
C ALA A 96 2.23 -11.55 -9.41
N PRO A 97 1.18 -11.13 -10.12
CA PRO A 97 0.26 -12.05 -10.83
C PRO A 97 0.97 -12.98 -11.81
N ASP A 98 2.11 -12.55 -12.35
CA ASP A 98 2.96 -13.33 -13.25
C ASP A 98 3.40 -14.68 -12.64
N VAL A 99 3.39 -14.83 -11.31
CA VAL A 99 3.63 -16.11 -10.62
C VAL A 99 2.62 -17.18 -11.03
N LEU A 100 1.38 -16.80 -11.36
CA LEU A 100 0.33 -17.72 -11.80
C LEU A 100 0.52 -18.20 -13.24
N VAL A 101 1.33 -17.49 -14.02
CA VAL A 101 1.58 -17.76 -15.43
C VAL A 101 3.06 -18.15 -15.58
N GLY A 102 3.38 -19.38 -15.12
CA GLY A 102 4.75 -19.85 -14.83
C GLY A 102 5.85 -19.65 -15.89
N ASP A 103 5.50 -19.31 -17.14
CA ASP A 103 6.45 -19.04 -18.21
C ASP A 103 6.89 -17.55 -18.32
N LEU A 104 6.18 -16.60 -17.72
CA LEU A 104 6.52 -15.16 -17.78
C LEU A 104 7.58 -14.71 -16.76
N LEU A 105 7.88 -15.52 -15.76
CA LEU A 105 8.85 -15.21 -14.70
C LEU A 105 10.29 -14.96 -15.21
N LYS A 106 10.59 -15.27 -16.48
CA LYS A 106 11.96 -15.27 -17.03
C LYS A 106 12.33 -14.07 -17.93
N THR A 107 11.42 -13.16 -18.27
CA THR A 107 11.66 -12.22 -19.40
C THR A 107 11.53 -10.73 -19.10
N THR A 108 11.37 -10.29 -17.84
CA THR A 108 11.37 -8.86 -17.52
C THR A 108 12.33 -8.48 -16.40
N ARG A 109 12.96 -7.31 -16.55
CA ARG A 109 13.92 -6.68 -15.62
C ARG A 109 13.30 -6.32 -14.24
N ALA A 110 12.04 -6.71 -14.02
CA ALA A 110 11.19 -6.45 -12.86
C ALA A 110 10.97 -7.72 -12.01
N SER A 111 12.04 -8.48 -11.75
CA SER A 111 12.02 -9.78 -11.06
C SER A 111 11.73 -9.72 -9.55
N GLN A 112 11.05 -8.68 -9.05
CA GLN A 112 10.63 -8.59 -7.65
C GLN A 112 9.23 -9.15 -7.48
N ILE A 113 9.17 -10.45 -7.21
CA ILE A 113 7.93 -11.21 -7.01
C ILE A 113 7.17 -10.77 -5.75
N PHE A 114 7.92 -10.27 -4.76
CA PHE A 114 7.40 -9.76 -3.49
C PHE A 114 7.96 -8.38 -3.24
N THR A 115 7.08 -7.42 -2.94
CA THR A 115 7.52 -6.09 -2.53
C THR A 115 6.78 -5.64 -1.28
N VAL A 116 7.57 -5.19 -0.29
CA VAL A 116 7.09 -4.67 0.99
C VAL A 116 7.03 -3.16 0.90
N PHE A 117 5.83 -2.60 1.09
CA PHE A 117 5.61 -1.15 1.16
C PHE A 117 4.86 -0.79 2.42
N GLY A 118 5.11 0.43 2.91
CA GLY A 118 4.24 1.08 3.90
C GLY A 118 3.01 1.68 3.22
N GLN A 119 2.22 2.41 4.00
CA GLN A 119 0.96 3.00 3.51
C GLN A 119 1.19 4.43 3.01
N PRO A 120 0.38 4.93 2.06
CA PRO A 120 0.30 6.35 1.77
C PRO A 120 -0.01 7.16 3.04
N ASP A 121 0.74 8.23 3.31
CA ASP A 121 0.36 9.23 4.32
C ASP A 121 -0.53 10.28 3.64
N VAL A 122 -1.77 10.38 4.12
CA VAL A 122 -2.79 11.24 3.53
C VAL A 122 -3.49 12.06 4.60
N SER A 123 -3.67 13.35 4.33
CA SER A 123 -4.58 14.20 5.08
C SER A 123 -5.86 14.45 4.33
N VAL A 124 -6.97 14.45 5.05
CA VAL A 124 -8.30 14.74 4.53
C VAL A 124 -8.83 15.98 5.23
N GLU A 125 -9.20 17.00 4.47
CA GLU A 125 -9.69 18.27 4.97
C GLU A 125 -11.11 18.50 4.48
N ARG A 126 -12.04 18.73 5.40
CA ARG A 126 -13.41 19.14 5.09
C ARG A 126 -13.47 20.66 4.89
N GLN A 127 -13.93 21.09 3.74
CA GLN A 127 -14.13 22.48 3.38
C GLN A 127 -15.46 23.02 3.95
N LYS A 128 -15.57 24.35 4.06
CA LYS A 128 -16.76 25.04 4.60
C LYS A 128 -18.03 24.78 3.79
N ASP A 129 -17.90 24.51 2.50
CA ASP A 129 -19.01 24.21 1.59
C ASP A 129 -19.44 22.72 1.63
N GLY A 130 -18.84 21.93 2.52
CA GLY A 130 -19.13 20.51 2.67
C GLY A 130 -18.41 19.60 1.69
N THR A 131 -17.53 20.13 0.83
CA THR A 131 -16.61 19.33 0.02
C THR A 131 -15.40 18.86 0.84
N TYR A 132 -14.66 17.88 0.32
CA TYR A 132 -13.43 17.39 0.90
C TYR A 132 -12.27 17.59 -0.07
N VAL A 133 -11.08 17.80 0.49
CA VAL A 133 -9.82 17.81 -0.24
C VAL A 133 -8.87 16.83 0.42
N VAL A 134 -8.20 16.02 -0.39
CA VAL A 134 -7.22 15.03 0.05
C VAL A 134 -5.84 15.49 -0.35
N GLU A 135 -4.88 15.38 0.53
CA GLU A 135 -3.47 15.68 0.25
C GLU A 135 -2.60 14.47 0.56
N LEU A 136 -1.86 14.01 -0.45
CA LEU A 136 -0.82 12.99 -0.32
C LEU A 136 0.45 13.65 0.23
N ARG A 137 0.75 13.40 1.50
CA ARG A 137 1.97 13.90 2.14
C ARG A 137 3.19 13.10 1.73
N GLY A 138 2.99 11.80 1.56
CA GLY A 138 4.05 10.89 1.18
C GLY A 138 3.62 9.44 1.13
N VAL A 139 4.60 8.56 0.96
CA VAL A 139 4.44 7.12 1.09
C VAL A 139 5.57 6.59 1.93
N ASP A 140 5.21 5.82 2.94
CA ASP A 140 6.17 5.11 3.75
C ASP A 140 6.78 3.95 2.97
N ILE A 141 8.10 3.95 2.83
CA ILE A 141 8.88 2.90 2.20
C ILE A 141 9.65 2.17 3.29
N TYR A 142 9.34 0.89 3.48
CA TYR A 142 10.10 0.06 4.40
C TYR A 142 11.49 -0.23 3.83
N ASP A 143 12.53 0.09 4.60
CA ASP A 143 13.89 -0.34 4.35
C ASP A 143 14.15 -1.68 5.05
N PRO A 144 14.21 -2.78 4.29
CA PRO A 144 14.42 -4.08 4.89
C PRO A 144 15.80 -4.30 5.51
N LEU A 145 16.82 -3.51 5.12
CA LEU A 145 18.19 -3.66 5.64
C LEU A 145 18.33 -3.06 7.03
N THR A 146 17.71 -1.90 7.25
CA THR A 146 17.74 -1.20 8.54
C THR A 146 16.56 -1.56 9.44
N GLY A 147 15.44 -1.99 8.84
CA GLY A 147 14.16 -2.14 9.54
C GLY A 147 13.41 -0.82 9.73
N GLU A 148 13.92 0.27 9.15
CA GLU A 148 13.34 1.59 9.27
C GLU A 148 12.29 1.82 8.19
N VAL A 149 11.33 2.68 8.50
CA VAL A 149 10.39 3.20 7.51
C VAL A 149 10.90 4.57 7.09
N HIS A 150 11.14 4.76 5.80
CA HIS A 150 11.50 6.06 5.22
C HIS A 150 10.31 6.60 4.44
N SER A 151 9.83 7.80 4.78
CA SER A 151 8.77 8.45 4.02
C SER A 151 9.36 9.11 2.77
N THR A 152 8.88 8.71 1.60
CA THR A 152 9.08 9.46 0.35
C THR A 152 8.03 10.54 0.25
N ARG A 153 8.42 11.75 -0.16
CA ARG A 153 7.49 12.88 -0.30
C ARG A 153 6.47 12.57 -1.40
N GLY A 154 5.25 13.07 -1.26
CA GLY A 154 4.18 12.83 -2.25
C GLY A 154 4.55 13.30 -3.67
N GLU A 155 5.46 14.26 -3.80
CA GLU A 155 5.98 14.75 -5.07
C GLU A 155 6.89 13.77 -5.82
N ASP A 156 7.48 12.81 -5.12
CA ASP A 156 8.46 11.86 -5.65
C ASP A 156 7.82 10.53 -6.09
N VAL A 157 6.49 10.45 -6.13
CA VAL A 157 5.75 9.26 -6.59
C VAL A 157 5.44 9.36 -8.08
N ALA A 158 5.33 8.22 -8.76
CA ALA A 158 5.07 8.22 -10.21
C ALA A 158 3.63 8.63 -10.51
N ALA A 159 2.67 8.13 -9.73
CA ALA A 159 1.28 8.51 -9.81
C ALA A 159 0.55 8.29 -8.49
N TRP A 160 -0.52 9.04 -8.26
CA TRP A 160 -1.50 8.69 -7.25
C TRP A 160 -2.93 8.92 -7.76
N PHE A 161 -3.85 8.11 -7.24
CA PHE A 161 -5.24 8.06 -7.65
C PHE A 161 -6.14 8.18 -6.43
N LEU A 162 -7.30 8.80 -6.63
CA LEU A 162 -8.31 8.97 -5.61
C LEU A 162 -9.63 8.35 -6.09
N ASP A 163 -10.14 7.44 -5.29
CA ASP A 163 -11.54 7.03 -5.28
C ASP A 163 -12.27 7.85 -4.21
N THR A 164 -13.27 8.61 -4.62
CA THR A 164 -13.99 9.55 -3.74
C THR A 164 -15.12 8.90 -2.94
N ASP A 165 -15.50 7.67 -3.27
CA ASP A 165 -16.60 6.95 -2.60
C ASP A 165 -16.40 5.43 -2.66
N TYR A 166 -15.29 4.97 -2.08
CA TYR A 166 -14.83 3.59 -2.23
C TYR A 166 -15.79 2.58 -1.58
N ASP A 167 -16.30 1.62 -2.36
CA ASP A 167 -17.28 0.62 -1.92
C ASP A 167 -16.70 -0.49 -1.02
N GLY A 168 -15.38 -0.58 -0.89
CA GLY A 168 -14.69 -1.65 -0.16
C GLY A 168 -14.31 -2.86 -1.01
N MET A 169 -14.67 -2.88 -2.29
CA MET A 169 -14.46 -3.99 -3.22
C MET A 169 -13.58 -3.58 -4.41
N THR A 170 -14.00 -2.56 -5.16
CA THR A 170 -13.35 -2.16 -6.43
C THR A 170 -12.85 -0.73 -6.36
N PHE A 171 -11.58 -0.53 -6.69
CA PHE A 171 -11.03 0.83 -6.77
C PHE A 171 -11.50 1.53 -8.04
N HIS A 172 -12.29 2.59 -7.91
CA HIS A 172 -12.74 3.43 -9.01
C HIS A 172 -11.92 4.73 -9.06
N ILE A 173 -11.15 4.93 -10.13
CA ILE A 173 -10.34 6.15 -10.28
C ILE A 173 -11.27 7.34 -10.60
N CYS A 174 -11.54 8.19 -9.61
CA CYS A 174 -12.26 9.45 -9.79
C CYS A 174 -11.32 10.60 -10.17
N GLN A 175 -10.12 10.63 -9.59
CA GLN A 175 -9.08 11.62 -9.89
C GLN A 175 -7.71 10.95 -10.00
N ALA A 176 -6.85 11.50 -10.85
CA ALA A 176 -5.52 10.97 -11.15
C ALA A 176 -4.48 12.09 -11.19
N PHE A 177 -3.30 11.82 -10.62
CA PHE A 177 -2.24 12.80 -10.44
C PHE A 177 -0.87 12.20 -10.73
N PHE A 178 0.04 13.00 -11.28
CA PHE A 178 1.36 12.58 -11.76
C PHE A 178 2.45 13.59 -11.34
N PRO A 179 2.77 13.67 -10.04
CA PRO A 179 3.62 14.74 -9.54
C PRO A 179 5.10 14.56 -9.91
N GLY A 180 5.61 13.32 -9.96
CA GLY A 180 7.04 13.06 -10.13
C GLY A 180 7.54 12.83 -11.56
N ASP A 181 6.67 12.51 -12.53
CA ASP A 181 7.11 12.20 -13.90
C ASP A 181 6.87 13.39 -14.86
N PRO A 182 7.90 14.21 -15.17
CA PRO A 182 7.78 15.31 -16.12
C PRO A 182 7.39 14.84 -17.53
N LYS A 183 7.60 13.56 -17.86
CA LYS A 183 7.29 12.94 -19.15
C LYS A 183 6.04 12.06 -19.14
N ALA A 184 5.30 11.98 -18.02
CA ALA A 184 4.05 11.21 -17.96
C ALA A 184 3.06 11.66 -19.04
N TRP A 185 3.04 12.97 -19.33
CA TRP A 185 2.21 13.57 -20.36
C TRP A 185 2.41 13.00 -21.76
N ASP A 186 3.65 13.01 -22.25
CA ASP A 186 3.97 12.55 -23.59
C ASP A 186 3.58 11.08 -23.77
N LYS A 187 3.70 10.29 -22.70
CA LYS A 187 3.25 8.89 -22.67
C LYS A 187 1.73 8.79 -22.67
N LEU A 188 1.04 9.57 -21.84
CA LEU A 188 -0.42 9.56 -21.71
C LEU A 188 -1.11 10.02 -23.00
N GLN A 189 -0.64 11.13 -23.58
CA GLN A 189 -1.15 11.69 -24.83
C GLN A 189 -0.96 10.72 -26.01
N ARG A 190 0.22 10.08 -26.10
CA ARG A 190 0.47 9.03 -27.10
C ARG A 190 -0.43 7.82 -26.90
N ALA A 191 -0.65 7.39 -25.66
CA ALA A 191 -1.48 6.23 -25.35
C ALA A 191 -2.96 6.49 -25.66
N LEU A 192 -3.48 7.66 -25.29
CA LEU A 192 -4.88 8.04 -25.49
C LEU A 192 -5.19 8.50 -26.93
N LYS A 193 -4.18 8.72 -27.76
CA LYS A 193 -4.31 9.24 -29.14
C LYS A 193 -5.18 10.52 -29.22
N ALA A 194 -5.18 11.32 -28.17
CA ALA A 194 -5.99 12.53 -28.05
C ALA A 194 -5.09 13.74 -27.76
N GLN A 195 -5.51 14.93 -28.19
CA GLN A 195 -4.95 16.17 -27.66
C GLN A 195 -5.62 16.43 -26.31
N ILE A 196 -4.82 16.47 -25.26
CA ILE A 196 -5.28 16.79 -23.91
C ILE A 196 -4.79 18.22 -23.63
N ASP A 197 -5.58 19.01 -22.90
CA ASP A 197 -5.28 20.40 -22.58
C ASP A 197 -4.03 20.50 -21.67
N PRO A 198 -2.98 21.22 -22.09
CA PRO A 198 -1.78 21.42 -21.27
C PRO A 198 -2.05 22.04 -19.90
N GLU A 199 -3.05 22.92 -19.77
CA GLU A 199 -3.37 23.58 -18.51
C GLU A 199 -4.04 22.62 -17.52
N ALA A 200 -4.95 21.77 -18.02
CA ALA A 200 -5.56 20.70 -17.22
C ALA A 200 -4.50 19.73 -16.66
N PHE A 201 -3.38 19.57 -17.35
CA PHE A 201 -2.30 18.69 -16.92
C PHE A 201 -1.38 19.28 -15.87
N GLU A 202 -1.05 20.56 -15.95
CA GLU A 202 -0.32 21.21 -14.85
C GLU A 202 -1.10 21.10 -13.53
N GLN A 203 -2.44 21.14 -13.60
CA GLN A 203 -3.29 20.90 -12.43
C GLN A 203 -3.24 19.45 -11.92
N MET A 204 -2.79 18.48 -12.71
CA MET A 204 -2.59 17.08 -12.30
C MET A 204 -1.21 16.82 -11.67
N ARG A 205 -0.30 17.80 -11.64
CA ARG A 205 1.04 17.70 -11.01
C ARG A 205 1.07 18.01 -9.52
N THR A 206 -0.07 17.87 -8.87
CA THR A 206 -0.27 18.23 -7.47
C THR A 206 -0.31 16.97 -6.60
N THR A 207 0.01 17.15 -5.34
CA THR A 207 -0.25 16.17 -4.28
C THR A 207 -1.61 16.40 -3.61
N ARG A 208 -2.36 17.42 -4.03
CA ARG A 208 -3.64 17.83 -3.45
C ARG A 208 -4.79 17.66 -4.45
N SER A 209 -5.84 16.96 -4.05
CA SER A 209 -6.99 16.66 -4.90
C SER A 209 -7.80 17.91 -5.26
N PHE A 210 -8.60 17.80 -6.32
CA PHE A 210 -9.71 18.73 -6.50
C PHE A 210 -10.78 18.48 -5.43
N PRO A 211 -11.52 19.52 -5.00
CA PRO A 211 -12.64 19.36 -4.08
C PRO A 211 -13.68 18.39 -4.61
N PHE A 212 -14.18 17.50 -3.75
CA PHE A 212 -15.23 16.54 -4.09
C PHE A 212 -16.28 16.46 -2.99
N LYS A 213 -17.51 16.07 -3.35
CA LYS A 213 -18.55 15.78 -2.35
C LYS A 213 -18.42 14.32 -1.90
N PRO A 214 -18.66 14.02 -0.61
CA PRO A 214 -18.70 12.63 -0.16
C PRO A 214 -19.86 11.91 -0.86
N GLY A 215 -19.64 10.66 -1.26
CA GLY A 215 -20.70 9.81 -1.81
C GLY A 215 -21.44 9.02 -0.72
N GLU A 216 -22.06 7.91 -1.12
CA GLU A 216 -22.91 7.07 -0.28
C GLU A 216 -22.11 6.33 0.80
N HIS A 217 -20.94 5.80 0.43
CA HIS A 217 -20.08 4.99 1.30
C HIS A 217 -19.30 5.84 2.31
N LYS A 218 -19.24 7.17 2.13
CA LYS A 218 -18.56 8.12 3.02
C LYS A 218 -17.12 7.70 3.35
N ARG A 219 -16.41 7.17 2.37
CA ARG A 219 -15.03 6.73 2.51
C ARG A 219 -14.30 6.89 1.20
N ILE A 220 -13.00 7.15 1.30
CA ILE A 220 -12.13 7.30 0.14
C ILE A 220 -11.08 6.20 0.11
N ALA A 221 -10.56 5.93 -1.06
CA ALA A 221 -9.33 5.16 -1.21
C ALA A 221 -8.30 5.99 -1.99
N VAL A 222 -7.08 6.04 -1.45
CA VAL A 222 -5.92 6.66 -2.10
C VAL A 222 -4.96 5.56 -2.50
N LYS A 223 -4.68 5.47 -3.80
CA LYS A 223 -3.76 4.50 -4.37
C LYS A 223 -2.53 5.22 -4.90
N VAL A 224 -1.34 4.74 -4.58
CA VAL A 224 -0.09 5.33 -5.02
C VAL A 224 0.73 4.30 -5.79
N ILE A 225 1.34 4.75 -6.89
CA ILE A 225 2.24 3.97 -7.72
C ILE A 225 3.64 4.58 -7.68
N ASP A 226 4.64 3.76 -7.35
CA ASP A 226 6.04 4.17 -7.42
C ASP A 226 6.62 4.05 -8.84
N PHE A 227 7.81 4.60 -9.09
CA PHE A 227 8.47 4.53 -10.41
C PHE A 227 8.85 3.12 -10.88
N ARG A 228 8.73 2.13 -9.99
CA ARG A 228 9.04 0.74 -10.27
C ARG A 228 7.77 -0.04 -10.59
N GLY A 229 6.61 0.62 -10.60
CA GLY A 229 5.30 0.04 -10.91
C GLY A 229 4.63 -0.62 -9.71
N ASN A 230 5.14 -0.43 -8.50
CA ASN A 230 4.53 -1.00 -7.32
C ASN A 230 3.38 -0.15 -6.83
N GLU A 231 2.34 -0.81 -6.34
CA GLU A 231 1.11 -0.19 -5.89
C GLU A 231 0.92 -0.35 -4.38
N VAL A 232 0.49 0.72 -3.73
CA VAL A 232 -0.07 0.69 -2.38
C VAL A 232 -1.35 1.48 -2.30
N MET A 233 -2.19 1.14 -1.33
CA MET A 233 -3.46 1.81 -1.11
C MET A 233 -3.66 2.10 0.37
N ARG A 234 -4.38 3.19 0.65
CA ARG A 234 -4.90 3.53 1.96
C ARG A 234 -6.36 3.90 1.84
N VAL A 235 -7.18 3.40 2.76
CA VAL A 235 -8.60 3.75 2.85
C VAL A 235 -8.83 4.64 4.07
N VAL A 236 -9.62 5.69 3.89
CA VAL A 236 -9.93 6.66 4.95
C VAL A 236 -11.43 6.88 5.01
N GLU A 237 -11.99 6.76 6.21
CA GLU A 237 -13.39 7.13 6.46
C GLU A 237 -13.53 8.65 6.51
N LEU A 238 -14.54 9.17 5.82
CA LEU A 238 -14.91 10.58 5.87
C LEU A 238 -15.81 10.79 7.09
N ASN A 239 -15.19 11.02 8.24
CA ASN A 239 -15.92 11.32 9.46
C ASN A 239 -16.49 12.75 9.42
N GLU A 240 -17.76 12.91 9.77
CA GLU A 240 -18.42 14.22 9.90
C GLU A 240 -18.00 15.01 11.15
N LYS A 241 -17.08 14.48 11.99
CA LYS A 241 -16.77 15.09 13.28
C LYS A 241 -16.14 16.47 13.10
N GLU A 242 -16.89 17.49 13.53
CA GLU A 242 -16.38 18.83 13.81
C GLU A 242 -15.12 18.73 14.68
N ASP A 243 -14.00 19.23 14.17
CA ASP A 243 -12.88 19.65 15.01
C ASP A 243 -13.41 20.74 15.95
N LYS A 244 -13.87 20.34 17.12
CA LYS A 244 -14.03 21.25 18.25
C LYS A 244 -12.62 21.66 18.68
N HIS A 245 -12.14 22.76 18.10
CA HIS A 245 -11.10 23.58 18.69
C HIS A 245 -11.54 23.92 20.12
N TYR A 246 -10.92 23.28 21.11
CA TYR A 246 -10.84 23.87 22.45
C TYR A 246 -9.78 24.96 22.34
N GLY A 247 -10.24 26.21 22.48
CA GLY A 247 -9.40 27.40 22.52
C GLY A 247 -8.58 27.53 23.78
#